data_AF-A0A0K2H0J9-F1
#
_entry.id   AF-A0A0K2H0J9-F1
#
_cell.length_a   1.000
_cell.length_b   1.000
_cell.length_c   1.000
_cell.angle_alpha   90.00
_cell.angle_beta   90.00
_cell.angle_gamma   90.00
#
_symmetry.space_group_name_H-M   'P 1'
#
loop_
_entity.id
_entity.type
_entity.pdbx_description
1 polymer ?
#
loop_
_entity_poly.entity_id
_entity_poly.type
_entity_poly.pdbx_seq_one_letter_code
_entity_poly.pdbx_strand_id
1 'polypeptide(L)'
;MPGPVPKRSDQRRRRNKPAGPATLKVAGAAAVKPLSEDKAWHISAKRWYRSLKHSGQSVFFEPSDWAAAHLCATLLSDEMKRPEPVRATIIAQVNSMMDSLLTTEGARRRLRIELQRTEAAKHMDENTEAAILLMETYKNDLTG
;
A
#
# COMPACT_ATOMS: atom_id res chain seq x y z
N MET A 1 -10.65 -9.79 18.64
CA MET A 1 -10.28 -9.46 17.24
C MET A 1 -10.04 -7.96 17.16
N PRO A 2 -8.90 -7.49 16.64
CA PRO A 2 -8.72 -6.06 16.36
C PRO A 2 -9.78 -5.60 15.36
N GLY A 3 -10.45 -4.49 15.65
CA GLY A 3 -11.48 -3.94 14.76
C GLY A 3 -10.91 -3.46 13.41
N PRO A 4 -11.77 -3.20 12.43
CA PRO A 4 -11.36 -2.74 11.11
C PRO A 4 -10.56 -1.43 11.21
N VAL A 5 -9.44 -1.37 10.50
CA VAL A 5 -8.50 -0.24 10.52
C VAL A 5 -9.23 1.04 10.08
N PRO A 6 -9.20 2.11 10.88
CA PRO A 6 -9.83 3.38 10.53
C PRO A 6 -9.22 4.01 9.27
N LYS A 7 -10.06 4.68 8.46
CA LYS A 7 -9.57 5.49 7.32
C LYS A 7 -8.65 6.61 7.81
N ARG A 8 -7.62 6.92 7.02
CA ARG A 8 -6.72 8.05 7.30
C ARG A 8 -7.48 9.37 7.30
N SER A 9 -7.07 10.31 8.16
CA SER A 9 -7.82 11.56 8.41
C SER A 9 -7.87 12.49 7.20
N ASP A 10 -6.81 12.51 6.39
CA ASP A 10 -6.69 13.17 5.08
C ASP A 10 -7.60 12.54 4.01
N GLN A 11 -7.95 11.27 4.15
CA GLN A 11 -8.83 10.52 3.23
C GLN A 11 -10.33 10.63 3.61
N ARG A 12 -10.66 11.39 4.66
CA ARG A 12 -12.06 11.63 5.06
C ARG A 12 -12.56 12.94 4.44
N ARG A 13 -13.21 12.87 3.26
CA ARG A 13 -14.04 13.97 2.76
C ARG A 13 -15.38 13.98 3.51
N ARG A 14 -15.67 14.99 4.33
CA ARG A 14 -17.02 15.17 4.92
C ARG A 14 -17.44 16.64 5.07
N ARG A 15 -18.73 16.86 4.80
CA ARG A 15 -19.51 18.11 4.94
C ARG A 15 -19.88 18.46 6.39
N ASN A 16 -19.68 17.55 7.36
CA ASN A 16 -20.01 17.75 8.79
C ASN A 16 -18.81 17.44 9.72
N LYS A 17 -18.65 18.27 10.77
CA LYS A 17 -17.60 18.18 11.81
C LYS A 17 -17.67 16.84 12.59
N PRO A 18 -16.54 16.16 12.86
CA PRO A 18 -16.54 14.91 13.63
C PRO A 18 -16.57 15.16 15.15
N ALA A 19 -17.46 14.44 15.85
CA ALA A 19 -17.58 14.41 17.31
C ALA A 19 -16.73 13.29 17.96
N GLY A 20 -15.49 13.09 17.48
CA GLY A 20 -14.58 12.05 17.99
C GLY A 20 -13.25 12.63 18.45
N PRO A 21 -12.45 11.88 19.23
CA PRO A 21 -11.14 12.35 19.68
C PRO A 21 -10.26 12.70 18.48
N ALA A 22 -9.56 13.84 18.58
CA ALA A 22 -8.67 14.31 17.53
C ALA A 22 -7.55 13.28 17.30
N THR A 23 -7.22 13.02 16.03
CA THR A 23 -6.09 12.17 15.68
C THR A 23 -4.80 12.90 16.02
N LEU A 24 -4.02 12.32 16.94
CA LEU A 24 -2.69 12.82 17.26
C LEU A 24 -1.75 12.56 16.08
N LYS A 25 -1.09 13.61 15.58
CA LYS A 25 -0.08 13.50 14.52
C LYS A 25 1.29 13.36 15.17
N VAL A 26 2.01 12.30 14.83
CA VAL A 26 3.41 12.09 15.23
C VAL A 26 4.27 12.12 13.98
N ALA A 27 5.51 12.58 14.10
CA ALA A 27 6.47 12.56 12.99
C ALA A 27 6.76 11.11 12.58
N GLY A 28 6.65 10.82 11.28
CA GLY A 28 7.16 9.60 10.66
C GLY A 28 8.66 9.73 10.30
N ALA A 29 9.23 8.69 9.69
CA ALA A 29 10.60 8.76 9.21
C ALA A 29 10.75 9.80 8.08
N ALA A 30 11.86 10.56 8.10
CA ALA A 30 12.13 11.59 7.09
C ALA A 30 12.31 11.03 5.67
N ALA A 31 12.87 9.81 5.57
CA ALA A 31 12.97 9.06 4.34
C ALA A 31 12.79 7.58 4.64
N VAL A 32 11.90 6.91 3.91
CA VAL A 32 11.68 5.47 4.05
C VAL A 32 12.38 4.75 2.91
N LYS A 33 13.36 3.92 3.25
CA LYS A 33 14.03 3.03 2.30
C LYS A 33 13.66 1.58 2.61
N PRO A 34 13.16 0.80 1.64
CA PRO A 34 12.94 -0.63 1.81
C PRO A 34 14.25 -1.32 2.21
N LEU A 35 14.17 -2.29 3.12
CA LEU A 35 15.30 -3.16 3.42
C LEU A 35 15.72 -3.94 2.16
N SER A 36 17.00 -4.25 2.09
CA SER A 36 17.51 -5.16 1.06
C SER A 36 16.94 -6.55 1.30
N GLU A 37 16.59 -7.25 0.23
CA GLU A 37 16.21 -8.66 0.32
C GLU A 37 17.42 -9.54 0.64
N ASP A 38 17.17 -10.70 1.27
CA ASP A 38 18.20 -11.71 1.47
C ASP A 38 18.43 -12.54 0.19
N LYS A 39 19.68 -12.62 -0.24
CA LYS A 39 20.12 -13.43 -1.39
C LYS A 39 19.89 -14.93 -1.15
N ALA A 40 19.86 -15.39 0.09
CA ALA A 40 19.61 -16.78 0.41
C ALA A 40 18.13 -17.15 0.28
N TRP A 41 17.19 -16.20 0.31
CA TRP A 41 15.76 -16.54 0.35
C TRP A 41 15.28 -17.40 -0.82
N HIS A 42 14.27 -18.23 -0.51
CA HIS A 42 13.51 -18.97 -1.51
C HIS A 42 12.91 -18.03 -2.56
N ILE A 43 12.81 -18.48 -3.81
CA ILE A 43 12.39 -17.64 -4.94
C ILE A 43 11.00 -17.03 -4.74
N SER A 44 10.06 -17.76 -4.13
CA SER A 44 8.71 -17.26 -3.83
C SER A 44 8.73 -16.10 -2.82
N ALA A 45 9.55 -16.21 -1.77
CA ALA A 45 9.68 -15.14 -0.77
C ALA A 45 10.30 -13.88 -1.37
N LYS A 46 11.34 -14.02 -2.21
CA LYS A 46 11.92 -12.90 -2.96
C LYS A 46 10.90 -12.22 -3.87
N ARG A 47 10.15 -13.01 -4.65
CA ARG A 47 9.12 -12.48 -5.55
C ARG A 47 8.06 -11.70 -4.78
N TRP A 48 7.58 -12.26 -3.67
CA TRP A 48 6.62 -11.58 -2.81
C TRP A 48 7.19 -10.27 -2.25
N TYR A 49 8.36 -10.30 -1.61
CA TYR A 49 8.98 -9.11 -1.01
C TYR A 49 9.26 -8.00 -2.04
N ARG A 50 9.76 -8.36 -3.23
CA ARG A 50 9.97 -7.41 -4.34
C ARG A 50 8.65 -6.78 -4.81
N SER A 51 7.56 -7.55 -4.84
CA SER A 51 6.25 -7.04 -5.29
C SER A 51 5.72 -5.92 -4.39
N LEU A 52 6.14 -5.87 -3.11
CA LEU A 52 5.76 -4.80 -2.19
C LEU A 52 6.19 -3.42 -2.69
N LYS A 53 7.35 -3.33 -3.36
CA LYS A 53 7.86 -2.05 -3.91
C LYS A 53 6.97 -1.48 -5.01
N HIS A 54 6.13 -2.32 -5.62
CA HIS A 54 5.16 -1.93 -6.66
C HIS A 54 3.74 -1.84 -6.11
N SER A 55 3.52 -2.18 -4.84
CA SER A 55 2.22 -2.07 -4.19
C SER A 55 1.94 -0.62 -3.85
N GLY A 56 0.79 -0.10 -4.28
CA GLY A 56 0.33 1.24 -3.90
C GLY A 56 0.21 1.45 -2.38
N GLN A 57 0.12 0.37 -1.61
CA GLN A 57 0.13 0.45 -0.14
C GLN A 57 1.51 0.81 0.43
N SER A 58 2.60 0.46 -0.25
CA SER A 58 3.96 0.63 0.30
C SER A 58 4.37 2.09 0.52
N VAL A 59 3.67 3.04 -0.11
CA VAL A 59 3.80 4.49 0.14
C VAL A 59 3.52 4.87 1.59
N PHE A 60 2.86 3.99 2.33
CA PHE A 60 2.44 4.17 3.70
C PHE A 60 3.29 3.42 4.71
N PHE A 61 4.25 2.63 4.25
CA PHE A 61 5.12 1.85 5.13
C PHE A 61 6.14 2.76 5.79
N GLU A 62 6.34 2.54 7.08
CA GLU A 62 7.46 3.05 7.86
C GLU A 62 8.61 2.04 7.88
N PRO A 63 9.81 2.40 8.38
CA PRO A 63 10.91 1.44 8.51
C PRO A 63 10.53 0.18 9.30
N SER A 64 9.64 0.31 10.29
CA SER A 64 9.09 -0.82 11.05
C SER A 64 8.27 -1.78 10.20
N ASP A 65 7.50 -1.27 9.23
CA ASP A 65 6.71 -2.11 8.32
C ASP A 65 7.61 -2.88 7.35
N TRP A 66 8.68 -2.23 6.86
CA TRP A 66 9.68 -2.91 6.04
C TRP A 66 10.45 -3.99 6.80
N ALA A 67 10.71 -3.78 8.10
CA ALA A 67 11.28 -4.80 8.96
C ALA A 67 10.30 -5.98 9.18
N ALA A 68 9.02 -5.69 9.40
CA ALA A 68 7.98 -6.73 9.51
C ALA A 68 7.82 -7.53 8.20
N ALA A 69 7.86 -6.84 7.05
CA ALA A 69 7.86 -7.47 5.74
C ALA A 69 9.09 -8.36 5.53
N HIS A 70 10.27 -7.94 5.98
CA HIS A 70 11.49 -8.74 5.89
C HIS A 70 11.37 -10.01 6.74
N LEU A 71 10.86 -9.91 7.97
CA LEU A 71 10.59 -11.08 8.82
C LEU A 71 9.58 -12.04 8.17
N CYS A 72 8.51 -11.51 7.60
CA CYS A 72 7.51 -12.30 6.88
C CYS A 72 8.14 -13.09 5.72
N ALA A 73 8.99 -12.44 4.93
CA ALA A 73 9.72 -13.08 3.83
C ALA A 73 10.70 -14.15 4.32
N THR A 74 11.40 -13.92 5.44
CA THR A 74 12.26 -14.93 6.06
C THR A 74 11.46 -16.15 6.48
N LEU A 75 10.36 -15.99 7.23
CA LEU A 75 9.53 -17.11 7.67
C LEU A 75 8.95 -17.91 6.48
N LEU A 76 8.48 -17.19 5.44
CA LEU A 76 8.01 -17.82 4.21
C LEU A 76 9.15 -18.56 3.49
N SER A 77 10.35 -17.98 3.41
CA SER A 77 11.50 -18.60 2.78
C SER A 77 11.90 -19.88 3.50
N ASP A 78 11.99 -19.83 4.83
CA ASP A 78 12.39 -20.96 5.65
C ASP A 78 11.39 -22.09 5.48
N GLU A 79 10.10 -21.80 5.57
CA GLU A 79 9.04 -22.81 5.41
C GLU A 79 9.05 -23.45 4.00
N MET A 80 9.35 -22.68 2.95
CA MET A 80 9.42 -23.19 1.57
C MET A 80 10.68 -24.02 1.29
N LYS A 81 11.73 -23.89 2.11
CA LYS A 81 12.97 -24.67 1.98
C LYS A 81 12.97 -25.94 2.82
N ARG A 82 11.96 -26.13 3.67
CA ARG A 82 11.93 -27.28 4.57
C ARG A 82 11.87 -28.58 3.76
N PRO A 83 12.58 -29.63 4.21
CA PRO A 83 12.50 -30.94 3.58
C PRO A 83 11.19 -31.66 3.94
N GLU A 84 10.57 -31.34 5.09
CA GLU A 84 9.29 -31.93 5.47
C GLU A 84 8.08 -31.11 4.95
N PRO A 85 6.86 -31.68 4.96
CA PRO A 85 5.67 -30.98 4.52
C PRO A 85 5.45 -29.64 5.23
N VAL A 86 4.88 -28.70 4.48
CA VAL A 86 4.60 -27.33 4.95
C VAL A 86 3.67 -27.34 6.16
N ARG A 87 4.07 -26.61 7.21
CA ARG A 87 3.30 -26.44 8.44
C ARG A 87 2.21 -25.40 8.24
N ALA A 88 0.96 -25.87 8.32
CA ALA A 88 -0.21 -25.02 8.17
C ALA A 88 -0.24 -23.83 9.16
N THR A 89 0.25 -24.02 10.39
CA THR A 89 0.29 -22.97 11.42
C THR A 89 1.21 -21.81 11.06
N ILE A 90 2.37 -22.09 10.46
CA ILE A 90 3.32 -21.06 10.02
C ILE A 90 2.77 -20.33 8.80
N ILE A 91 2.17 -21.05 7.84
CA ILE A 91 1.52 -20.41 6.69
C ILE A 91 0.36 -19.51 7.13
N ALA A 92 -0.44 -19.94 8.11
CA ALA A 92 -1.49 -19.10 8.68
C ALA A 92 -0.92 -17.81 9.31
N GLN A 93 0.20 -17.91 10.03
CA GLN A 93 0.88 -16.74 10.58
C GLN A 93 1.43 -15.82 9.49
N VAL A 94 2.06 -16.37 8.45
CA VAL A 94 2.55 -15.62 7.29
C VAL A 94 1.40 -14.86 6.61
N ASN A 95 0.25 -15.51 6.39
CA ASN A 95 -0.93 -14.87 5.83
C ASN A 95 -1.44 -13.71 6.71
N SER A 96 -1.43 -13.87 8.04
CA SER A 96 -1.79 -12.80 8.98
C SER A 96 -0.84 -11.61 8.90
N MET A 97 0.47 -11.85 8.74
CA MET A 97 1.46 -10.79 8.55
C MET A 97 1.27 -10.05 7.21
N MET A 98 1.03 -10.79 6.12
CA MET A 98 0.71 -10.22 4.81
C MET A 98 -0.57 -9.36 4.84
N ASP A 99 -1.59 -9.84 5.53
CA ASP A 99 -2.84 -9.11 5.72
C ASP A 99 -2.65 -7.82 6.52
N SER A 100 -1.80 -7.84 7.55
CA SER A 100 -1.49 -6.66 8.36
C SER A 100 -0.80 -5.56 7.53
N LEU A 101 -0.04 -5.96 6.51
CA LEU A 101 0.61 -5.08 5.54
C LEU A 101 -0.31 -4.70 4.35
N LEU A 102 -1.57 -5.16 4.35
CA LEU A 102 -2.58 -4.96 3.30
C LEU A 102 -2.14 -5.39 1.89
N THR A 103 -1.29 -6.42 1.81
CA THR A 103 -0.72 -6.89 0.54
C THR A 103 -1.70 -7.77 -0.23
N THR A 104 -2.68 -8.37 0.47
CA THR A 104 -3.74 -9.17 -0.15
C THR A 104 -4.95 -8.31 -0.52
N GLU A 105 -5.69 -8.74 -1.54
CA GLU A 105 -6.93 -8.06 -1.94
C GLU A 105 -8.01 -8.14 -0.86
N GLY A 106 -8.14 -9.28 -0.19
CA GLY A 106 -9.07 -9.46 0.92
C GLY A 106 -8.78 -8.53 2.10
N ALA A 107 -7.51 -8.25 2.41
CA ALA A 107 -7.14 -7.27 3.44
C ALA A 107 -7.55 -5.85 3.04
N ARG A 108 -7.33 -5.46 1.78
CA ARG A 108 -7.75 -4.14 1.26
C ARG A 108 -9.28 -3.98 1.24
N ARG A 109 -10.02 -4.99 0.75
CA ARG A 109 -11.49 -4.95 0.71
C ARG A 109 -12.12 -4.83 2.10
N ARG A 110 -11.55 -5.48 3.13
CA ARG A 110 -12.00 -5.33 4.52
C ARG A 110 -11.94 -3.89 5.02
N LEU A 111 -11.00 -3.10 4.48
CA LEU A 111 -10.85 -1.67 4.77
C LEU A 111 -11.53 -0.76 3.74
N ARG A 112 -12.23 -1.34 2.76
CA ARG A 112 -12.86 -0.65 1.63
C ARG A 112 -11.84 0.17 0.83
N ILE A 113 -10.67 -0.43 0.61
CA ILE A 113 -9.62 0.10 -0.25
C ILE A 113 -9.72 -0.63 -1.60
N GLU A 114 -9.86 0.14 -2.67
CA GLU A 114 -9.91 -0.35 -4.05
C GLU A 114 -8.70 0.18 -4.82
N LEU A 115 -8.11 -0.66 -5.67
CA LEU A 115 -6.98 -0.26 -6.51
C LEU A 115 -7.50 0.31 -7.82
N GLN A 116 -7.22 1.59 -8.07
CA GLN A 116 -7.39 2.19 -9.38
C GLN A 116 -6.13 1.91 -10.22
N ARG A 117 -6.30 1.37 -11.43
CA ARG A 117 -5.20 1.18 -12.38
C ARG A 117 -5.09 2.42 -13.24
N THR A 118 -3.87 2.86 -13.53
CA THR A 118 -3.58 4.11 -14.25
C THR A 118 -4.15 4.16 -15.67
N GLU A 119 -4.47 3.04 -16.31
CA GLU A 119 -5.20 3.07 -17.60
C GLU A 119 -6.66 3.54 -17.45
N ALA A 120 -7.30 3.27 -16.32
CA ALA A 120 -8.59 3.87 -15.97
C ALA A 120 -8.47 5.33 -15.51
N ALA A 121 -7.26 5.79 -15.16
CA ALA A 121 -6.97 7.19 -14.85
C ALA A 121 -6.52 8.01 -16.07
N LYS A 122 -6.18 7.33 -17.20
CA LYS A 122 -5.86 7.95 -18.49
C LYS A 122 -7.10 8.34 -19.28
N HIS A 123 -8.29 7.89 -18.88
CA HIS A 123 -9.53 8.54 -19.28
C HIS A 123 -9.76 9.75 -18.36
N MET A 124 -8.90 10.76 -18.44
CA MET A 124 -9.43 12.11 -18.30
C MET A 124 -10.50 12.21 -19.38
N ASP A 125 -11.75 12.41 -18.97
CA ASP A 125 -12.87 12.61 -19.90
C ASP A 125 -12.38 13.57 -21.00
N GLU A 126 -12.57 13.24 -22.28
CA GLU A 126 -12.04 14.03 -23.41
C GLU A 126 -12.44 15.51 -23.27
N ASN A 127 -13.59 15.76 -22.64
CA ASN A 127 -14.07 17.09 -22.25
C ASN A 127 -13.16 17.84 -21.27
N THR A 128 -12.50 17.14 -20.35
CA THR A 128 -11.60 17.72 -19.34
C THR A 128 -10.27 18.12 -19.97
N GLU A 129 -9.72 17.30 -20.87
CA GLU A 129 -8.50 17.67 -21.62
C GLU A 129 -8.78 18.84 -22.58
N ALA A 130 -9.91 18.82 -23.29
CA ALA A 130 -10.34 19.93 -24.15
C ALA A 130 -10.56 21.24 -23.36
N ALA A 131 -11.13 21.17 -22.15
CA ALA A 131 -11.32 22.33 -21.29
C ALA A 131 -9.99 22.92 -20.79
N ILE A 132 -9.00 22.08 -20.47
CA ILE A 132 -7.67 22.53 -20.04
C ILE A 132 -6.95 23.22 -21.20
N LEU A 133 -7.00 22.64 -22.40
CA LEU A 133 -6.42 23.22 -23.62
C LEU A 133 -7.04 24.59 -23.96
N LEU A 134 -8.36 24.73 -23.83
CA LEU A 134 -9.06 26.01 -24.06
C LEU A 134 -8.71 27.08 -23.01
N MET A 135 -8.45 26.68 -21.76
CA MET A 135 -8.01 27.61 -20.72
C MET A 135 -6.55 28.05 -20.90
N GLU A 136 -5.69 27.17 -21.42
CA GLU A 136 -4.30 27.52 -21.73
C GLU A 136 -4.20 28.49 -22.91
N THR A 137 -4.99 28.31 -23.96
CA THR A 137 -5.05 29.26 -25.08
C THR A 137 -5.53 30.64 -24.60
N TYR A 138 -6.59 30.68 -23.79
CA TYR A 138 -7.12 31.93 -23.23
C TYR A 138 -6.10 32.66 -22.33
N LYS A 139 -5.33 31.92 -21.55
CA LYS A 139 -4.26 32.49 -20.71
C LYS A 139 -3.13 33.10 -21.55
N ASN A 140 -2.76 32.47 -22.66
CA ASN A 140 -1.70 32.96 -23.54
C ASN A 140 -2.15 34.23 -24.29
N ASP A 141 -3.42 34.29 -24.72
CA ASP A 141 -3.99 35.48 -25.38
C ASP A 141 -4.12 36.69 -24.43
N LEU A 142 -4.26 36.46 -23.12
CA LEU A 142 -4.28 37.53 -22.12
C LEU A 142 -2.89 38.02 -21.68
N THR A 143 -1.83 37.31 -22.05
CA THR A 143 -0.45 37.61 -21.62
C THR A 143 0.47 38.03 -22.76
N GLY A 144 -0.03 38.02 -24.01
CA GLY A 144 0.57 38.68 -25.17
C GLY A 144 -0.06 40.03 -25.46
#